data_AF-A0A6N7S8S4-F1
#
_entry.id   AF-A0A6N7S8S4-F1
#
_cell.length_a   1.000
_cell.length_b   1.000
_cell.length_c   1.000
_cell.angle_alpha   90.00
_cell.angle_beta   90.00
_cell.angle_gamma   90.00
#
_symmetry.space_group_name_H-M   'P 1'
#
loop_
_entity.id
_entity.type
_entity.pdbx_description
1 polymer ?
#
loop_
_entity_poly.entity_id
_entity_poly.type
_entity_poly.pdbx_seq_one_letter_code
_entity_poly.pdbx_strand_id
1 'polypeptide(L)'
;MKRIHSTIVATIGNDGHPQVRAIDIMLIESGKPIFLTARGKAFYDQLISQKFVALSGVKEGCSISLRGKVRKAEPNLMEKIFEQNPYMQTIYPPSARSALTVFELYEGQGEYFDLNSRPIYRQSFTIGGAEKNKLQYTVTSACSGCGLCLEICPQHCIEWNGKKARIQPEHCLHCGLCFERCPQQAVVRTDESE
;
A
#
# COMPACT_ATOMS: atom_id res chain seq x y z
N MET A 1 -5.02 -14.76 3.56
CA MET A 1 -4.49 -13.40 3.75
C MET A 1 -5.09 -12.84 5.04
N LYS A 2 -4.27 -12.44 6.02
CA LYS A 2 -4.78 -11.91 7.29
C LYS A 2 -5.53 -10.61 7.02
N ARG A 3 -6.81 -10.53 7.39
CA ARG A 3 -7.67 -9.37 7.07
C ARG A 3 -7.29 -8.19 7.98
N ILE A 4 -6.63 -7.19 7.40
CA ILE A 4 -6.42 -5.88 8.01
C ILE A 4 -7.70 -5.09 7.81
N HIS A 5 -8.47 -4.91 8.89
CA HIS A 5 -9.77 -4.25 8.88
C HIS A 5 -9.63 -2.77 9.22
N SER A 6 -9.01 -2.48 10.37
CA SER A 6 -8.76 -1.12 10.81
C SER A 6 -7.43 -0.60 10.28
N THR A 7 -7.44 0.63 9.79
CA THR A 7 -6.30 1.32 9.18
C THR A 7 -6.20 2.74 9.73
N ILE A 8 -5.00 3.31 9.72
CA ILE A 8 -4.79 4.72 9.96
C ILE A 8 -4.79 5.41 8.60
N VAL A 9 -5.71 6.35 8.39
CA VAL A 9 -5.78 7.17 7.17
C VAL A 9 -5.23 8.56 7.46
N ALA A 10 -4.43 9.07 6.53
CA ALA A 10 -3.85 10.40 6.53
C ALA A 10 -4.48 11.29 5.45
N THR A 11 -4.76 12.53 5.83
CA THR A 11 -5.29 13.61 4.99
C THR A 11 -4.56 14.91 5.31
N ILE A 12 -4.77 15.96 4.52
CA ILE A 12 -4.25 17.29 4.85
C ILE A 12 -5.39 18.14 5.41
N GLY A 13 -5.17 18.77 6.57
CA GLY A 13 -6.09 19.70 7.19
C GLY A 13 -6.22 20.99 6.40
N ASN A 14 -7.28 21.77 6.65
CA ASN A 14 -7.46 23.08 6.02
C ASN A 14 -6.39 24.10 6.46
N ASP A 15 -5.70 23.81 7.57
CA ASP A 15 -4.51 24.50 8.06
C ASP A 15 -3.22 24.12 7.31
N GLY A 16 -3.30 23.19 6.34
CA GLY A 16 -2.16 22.68 5.58
C GLY A 16 -1.36 21.60 6.33
N HIS A 17 -1.75 21.22 7.55
CA HIS A 17 -1.02 20.24 8.35
C HIS A 17 -1.59 18.82 8.18
N PRO A 18 -0.74 17.77 8.22
CA PRO A 18 -1.22 16.39 8.17
C PRO A 18 -2.15 16.05 9.34
N GLN A 19 -3.23 15.34 9.05
CA GLN A 19 -4.15 14.78 10.04
C GLN A 19 -4.28 13.29 9.84
N VAL A 20 -4.31 12.53 10.94
CA VAL A 20 -4.52 11.08 10.91
C VAL A 20 -5.74 10.68 11.74
N ARG A 21 -6.40 9.60 11.35
CA ARG A 21 -7.42 8.93 12.17
C ARG A 21 -7.49 7.44 11.87
N ALA A 22 -8.01 6.67 12.82
CA ALA A 22 -8.39 5.29 12.56
C ALA A 22 -9.71 5.24 11.77
N ILE A 23 -9.73 4.43 10.71
CA ILE A 23 -10.92 4.08 9.94
C ILE A 23 -10.96 2.59 9.67
N ASP A 24 -12.15 2.07 9.46
CA ASP A 24 -12.34 0.71 9.00
C ASP A 24 -12.50 0.66 7.47
N ILE A 25 -11.82 -0.30 6.86
CA ILE A 25 -12.07 -0.71 5.49
C ILE A 25 -13.28 -1.66 5.53
N MET A 26 -14.42 -1.16 5.07
CA MET A 26 -15.71 -1.81 5.23
C MET A 26 -15.85 -3.06 4.33
N LEU A 27 -15.29 -2.98 3.12
CA LEU A 27 -15.17 -4.09 2.18
C LEU A 27 -14.14 -3.76 1.09
N ILE A 28 -13.79 -4.77 0.29
CA ILE A 28 -13.01 -4.61 -0.95
C ILE A 28 -13.92 -4.99 -2.12
N GLU A 29 -14.16 -4.07 -3.05
CA GLU A 29 -14.95 -4.32 -4.27
C GLU A 29 -14.04 -4.20 -5.49
N SER A 30 -13.93 -5.27 -6.31
CA SER A 30 -13.07 -5.29 -7.50
C SER A 30 -11.62 -4.83 -7.24
N GLY A 31 -11.05 -5.19 -6.08
CA GLY A 31 -9.70 -4.80 -5.66
C GLY A 31 -9.59 -3.38 -5.07
N LYS A 32 -10.68 -2.63 -4.97
CA LYS A 32 -10.72 -1.27 -4.43
C LYS A 32 -11.17 -1.26 -2.98
N PRO A 33 -10.41 -0.65 -2.06
CA PRO A 33 -10.85 -0.43 -0.69
C PRO A 33 -12.02 0.54 -0.61
N ILE A 34 -13.06 0.13 0.10
CA ILE A 34 -14.26 0.91 0.35
C ILE A 34 -14.34 1.25 1.83
N PHE A 35 -14.56 2.52 2.13
CA PHE A 35 -14.73 3.03 3.49
C PHE A 35 -15.84 4.07 3.54
N LEU A 36 -16.20 4.53 4.73
CA LEU A 36 -17.26 5.52 4.90
C LEU A 36 -16.93 6.53 5.98
N THR A 37 -17.59 7.68 5.90
CA THR A 37 -17.57 8.69 6.96
C THR A 37 -18.90 9.45 6.98
N ALA A 38 -19.23 10.04 8.13
CA ALA A 38 -20.37 10.93 8.24
C ALA A 38 -20.07 12.29 7.60
N ARG A 39 -21.09 12.90 6.97
CA ARG A 39 -20.98 14.19 6.25
C ARG A 39 -20.56 15.37 7.13
N GLY A 40 -20.81 15.30 8.44
CA GLY A 40 -20.47 16.36 9.38
C GLY A 40 -19.03 16.31 9.92
N LYS A 41 -18.20 15.37 9.50
CA LYS A 41 -16.80 15.24 9.97
C LYS A 41 -15.87 16.02 9.05
N ALA A 42 -14.86 16.67 9.60
CA ALA A 42 -13.77 17.30 8.82
C ALA A 42 -13.12 16.33 7.81
N PHE A 43 -13.07 15.03 8.15
CA PHE A 43 -12.60 13.99 7.23
C PHE A 43 -13.42 13.93 5.93
N TYR A 44 -14.74 14.10 5.99
CA TYR A 44 -15.57 14.16 4.78
C TYR A 44 -15.15 15.33 3.90
N ASP A 45 -15.04 16.54 4.45
CA ASP A 45 -14.66 17.72 3.68
C ASP A 45 -13.28 17.57 3.03
N GLN A 46 -12.33 16.99 3.76
CA GLN A 46 -10.99 16.67 3.25
C GLN A 46 -11.01 15.68 2.09
N LEU A 47 -11.82 14.62 2.16
CA LEU A 47 -11.96 13.66 1.06
C LEU A 47 -12.54 14.32 -0.19
N ILE A 48 -13.50 15.22 -0.03
CA ILE A 48 -14.14 15.95 -1.14
C ILE A 48 -13.17 16.93 -1.79
N SER A 49 -12.43 17.69 -0.99
CA SER A 49 -11.51 18.72 -1.48
C SER A 49 -10.25 18.11 -2.10
N GLN A 50 -9.59 17.22 -1.37
CA GLN A 50 -8.24 16.76 -1.73
C GLN A 50 -8.27 15.54 -2.67
N LYS A 51 -9.36 14.76 -2.66
CA LYS A 51 -9.57 13.56 -3.51
C LYS A 51 -8.41 12.55 -3.51
N PHE A 52 -7.59 12.55 -2.48
CA PHE A 52 -6.42 11.68 -2.36
C PHE A 52 -6.19 11.34 -0.89
N VAL A 53 -5.78 10.12 -0.56
CA VAL A 53 -5.44 9.73 0.82
C VAL A 53 -4.20 8.85 0.83
N ALA A 54 -3.56 8.76 1.98
CA ALA A 54 -2.66 7.65 2.31
C ALA A 54 -3.25 6.88 3.50
N LEU A 55 -3.09 5.57 3.54
CA LEU A 55 -3.51 4.74 4.66
C LEU A 55 -2.52 3.61 4.91
N SER A 56 -2.41 3.21 6.16
CA SER A 56 -1.62 2.04 6.56
C SER A 56 -2.35 1.21 7.60
N GLY A 57 -2.14 -0.09 7.59
CA GLY A 57 -2.66 -0.99 8.62
C GLY A 57 -1.68 -2.12 8.90
N VAL A 58 -1.76 -2.66 10.11
CA VAL A 58 -0.87 -3.72 10.59
C VAL A 58 -1.71 -4.77 11.31
N LYS A 59 -1.41 -6.04 11.07
CA LYS A 59 -1.98 -7.16 11.82
C LYS A 59 -1.00 -8.32 11.86
N GLU A 60 -0.61 -8.72 13.07
CA GLU A 60 0.17 -9.94 13.34
C GLU A 60 1.40 -10.11 12.43
N GLY A 61 2.26 -9.08 12.39
CA GLY A 61 3.50 -9.10 11.59
C GLY A 61 3.30 -8.81 10.10
N CYS A 62 2.07 -8.69 9.61
CA CYS A 62 1.78 -8.25 8.25
C CYS A 62 1.39 -6.77 8.26
N SER A 63 1.82 -6.00 7.27
CA SER A 63 1.39 -4.61 7.08
C SER A 63 1.00 -4.33 5.64
N ILE A 64 0.13 -3.33 5.48
CA ILE A 64 -0.21 -2.75 4.19
C ILE A 64 -0.07 -1.24 4.30
N SER A 65 0.53 -0.64 3.28
CA SER A 65 0.56 0.82 3.08
C SER A 65 0.00 1.10 1.70
N LEU A 66 -0.88 2.08 1.59
CA LEU A 66 -1.59 2.40 0.37
C LEU A 66 -1.73 3.92 0.24
N ARG A 67 -1.60 4.45 -0.97
CA ARG A 67 -1.97 5.83 -1.26
C ARG A 67 -2.65 5.90 -2.61
N GLY A 68 -3.63 6.78 -2.74
CA GLY A 68 -4.41 6.84 -3.96
C GLY A 68 -5.51 7.88 -3.97
N LYS A 69 -6.08 8.03 -5.16
CA LYS A 69 -7.22 8.88 -5.44
C LYS A 69 -8.48 8.26 -4.87
N VAL A 70 -9.31 9.10 -4.28
CA VAL A 70 -10.59 8.72 -3.69
C VAL A 70 -11.73 9.51 -4.30
N ARG A 71 -12.90 8.89 -4.37
CA ARG A 71 -14.14 9.55 -4.77
C ARG A 71 -15.33 8.95 -4.03
N LYS A 72 -16.47 9.62 -4.09
CA LYS A 72 -17.73 9.03 -3.61
C LYS A 72 -18.02 7.77 -4.41
N ALA A 73 -18.36 6.70 -3.72
CA ALA A 73 -18.64 5.42 -4.34
C ALA A 73 -20.10 5.35 -4.83
N GLU A 74 -20.42 4.32 -5.60
CA GLU A 74 -21.78 4.07 -6.08
C GLU A 74 -22.76 3.80 -4.91
N PRO A 75 -24.03 4.24 -5.00
CA PRO A 75 -25.00 4.11 -3.90
C PRO A 75 -25.28 2.67 -3.46
N ASN A 76 -25.23 1.70 -4.40
CA ASN A 76 -25.44 0.27 -4.16
C ASN A 76 -24.42 -0.33 -3.16
N LEU A 77 -23.23 0.26 -3.01
CA LEU A 77 -22.23 -0.21 -2.06
C LEU A 77 -22.64 0.01 -0.61
N MET A 78 -23.53 0.97 -0.33
CA MET A 78 -24.04 1.19 1.03
C MET A 78 -24.75 -0.06 1.55
N GLU A 79 -25.64 -0.64 0.75
CA GLU A 79 -26.39 -1.85 1.14
C GLU A 79 -25.45 -3.02 1.43
N LYS A 80 -24.51 -3.30 0.51
CA LYS A 80 -23.48 -4.32 0.69
C LYS A 80 -22.68 -4.14 1.98
N ILE A 81 -22.32 -2.90 2.34
CA ILE A 81 -21.60 -2.61 3.58
C ILE A 81 -22.41 -3.05 4.81
N PHE A 82 -23.70 -2.70 4.87
CA PHE A 82 -24.55 -3.02 6.01
C PHE A 82 -24.89 -4.52 6.10
N GLU A 83 -24.90 -5.24 4.98
CA GLU A 83 -25.01 -6.69 4.93
C GLU A 83 -23.76 -7.38 5.47
N GLN A 84 -22.57 -6.93 5.05
CA GLN A 84 -21.29 -7.53 5.46
C GLN A 84 -20.82 -7.09 6.86
N ASN A 85 -21.38 -6.01 7.40
CA ASN A 85 -21.02 -5.45 8.69
C ASN A 85 -22.28 -5.25 9.56
N PRO A 86 -22.92 -6.32 10.08
CA PRO A 86 -24.21 -6.21 10.79
C PRO A 86 -24.19 -5.27 11.99
N TYR A 87 -23.05 -5.12 12.67
CA TYR A 87 -22.89 -4.18 13.78
C TYR A 87 -23.19 -2.73 13.38
N MET A 88 -22.97 -2.36 12.12
CA MET A 88 -23.28 -1.01 11.62
C MET A 88 -24.77 -0.68 11.74
N GLN A 89 -25.64 -1.69 11.71
CA GLN A 89 -27.09 -1.49 11.82
C GLN A 89 -27.49 -0.98 13.21
N THR A 90 -26.72 -1.29 14.25
CA THR A 90 -26.97 -0.79 15.61
C THR A 90 -26.51 0.66 15.77
N ILE A 91 -25.45 1.05 15.08
CA ILE A 91 -24.90 2.41 15.12
C ILE A 91 -25.70 3.35 14.20
N TYR A 92 -26.11 2.85 13.03
CA TYR A 92 -26.81 3.59 11.98
C TYR A 92 -28.07 2.85 11.53
N PRO A 93 -29.19 3.01 12.26
CA PRO A 93 -30.48 2.50 11.81
C PRO A 93 -30.89 3.14 10.47
N PRO A 94 -31.86 2.56 9.72
CA PRO A 94 -32.25 3.05 8.39
C PRO A 94 -32.47 4.57 8.29
N SER A 95 -33.06 5.18 9.32
CA SER A 95 -33.30 6.64 9.40
C SER A 95 -32.02 7.49 9.44
N ALA A 96 -30.91 6.95 9.94
CA ALA A 96 -29.64 7.66 10.12
C ALA A 96 -28.63 7.45 8.97
N ARG A 97 -28.89 6.49 8.06
CA ARG A 97 -27.93 6.13 6.98
C ARG A 97 -27.65 7.28 6.01
N SER A 98 -28.59 8.21 5.86
CA SER A 98 -28.42 9.41 5.03
C SER A 98 -27.27 10.30 5.51
N ALA A 99 -26.85 10.19 6.78
CA ALA A 99 -25.72 10.93 7.31
C ALA A 99 -24.36 10.42 6.80
N LEU A 100 -24.30 9.21 6.24
CA LEU A 100 -23.08 8.58 5.78
C LEU A 100 -22.80 8.87 4.31
N THR A 101 -21.53 8.87 3.95
CA THR A 101 -21.09 8.81 2.55
C THR A 101 -20.02 7.74 2.41
N VAL A 102 -20.19 6.91 1.39
CA VAL A 102 -19.26 5.84 1.03
C VAL A 102 -18.24 6.40 0.05
N PHE A 103 -16.98 6.03 0.25
CA PHE A 103 -15.86 6.40 -0.59
C PHE A 103 -15.14 5.15 -1.08
N GLU A 104 -14.67 5.20 -2.33
CA GLU A 104 -13.76 4.21 -2.90
C GLU A 104 -12.39 4.83 -3.13
N LEU A 105 -11.33 4.10 -2.79
CA LEU A 105 -10.00 4.36 -3.33
C LEU A 105 -9.92 3.65 -4.67
N TYR A 106 -10.19 4.41 -5.74
CA TYR A 106 -10.45 3.84 -7.06
C TYR A 106 -9.20 3.69 -7.91
N GLU A 107 -8.13 4.41 -7.58
CA GLU A 107 -6.85 4.39 -8.30
C GLU A 107 -5.73 4.69 -7.31
N GLY A 108 -4.69 3.86 -7.25
CA GLY A 108 -3.59 4.07 -6.33
C GLY A 108 -2.54 2.96 -6.33
N GLN A 109 -1.56 3.09 -5.45
CA GLN A 109 -0.47 2.13 -5.30
C GLN A 109 -0.27 1.79 -3.84
N GLY A 110 0.13 0.55 -3.58
CA GLY A 110 0.39 0.09 -2.23
C GLY A 110 1.52 -0.92 -2.15
N GLU A 111 1.92 -1.18 -0.91
CA GLU A 111 2.90 -2.17 -0.55
C GLU A 111 2.35 -3.05 0.55
N TYR A 112 2.50 -4.35 0.37
CA TYR A 112 2.27 -5.36 1.38
C TYR A 112 3.62 -5.86 1.90
N PHE A 113 3.74 -6.01 3.21
CA PHE A 113 4.88 -6.62 3.86
C PHE A 113 4.43 -7.76 4.78
N ASP A 114 5.14 -8.88 4.75
CA ASP A 114 4.98 -9.98 5.68
C ASP A 114 6.30 -10.23 6.42
N LEU A 115 6.36 -9.77 7.68
CA LEU A 115 7.51 -9.99 8.56
C LEU A 115 7.51 -11.39 9.18
N ASN A 116 6.52 -12.23 8.90
CA ASN A 116 6.49 -13.61 9.40
C ASN A 116 7.24 -14.59 8.48
N SER A 117 7.50 -14.21 7.22
CA SER A 117 8.25 -15.05 6.30
C SER A 117 9.77 -14.87 6.45
N ARG A 118 10.53 -15.90 6.09
CA ARG A 118 12.00 -15.85 5.98
C ARG A 118 12.39 -16.49 4.64
N PRO A 119 12.94 -15.73 3.68
CA PRO A 119 13.14 -14.27 3.70
C PRO A 119 11.83 -13.47 3.83
N ILE A 120 11.92 -12.23 4.30
CA ILE A 120 10.77 -11.32 4.44
C ILE A 120 10.14 -11.14 3.06
N TYR A 121 8.81 -11.19 3.00
CA TYR A 121 8.07 -11.02 1.76
C TYR A 121 7.55 -9.59 1.66
N ARG A 122 7.74 -8.98 0.49
CA ARG A 122 7.24 -7.66 0.13
C ARG A 122 6.62 -7.73 -1.24
N GLN A 123 5.49 -7.08 -1.43
CA GLN A 123 4.87 -6.96 -2.75
C GLN A 123 4.28 -5.57 -2.94
N SER A 124 4.75 -4.87 -3.97
CA SER A 124 4.10 -3.65 -4.45
C SER A 124 2.97 -4.01 -5.42
N PHE A 125 1.84 -3.32 -5.33
CA PHE A 125 0.65 -3.54 -6.14
C PHE A 125 -0.01 -2.21 -6.53
N THR A 126 -0.86 -2.24 -7.55
CA THR A 126 -1.62 -1.08 -8.03
C THR A 126 -3.12 -1.36 -8.00
N ILE A 127 -3.91 -0.29 -7.96
CA ILE A 127 -5.36 -0.30 -7.97
C ILE A 127 -5.82 0.59 -9.13
N GLY A 128 -6.84 0.17 -9.87
CA GLY A 128 -7.56 1.03 -10.81
C GLY A 128 -6.76 1.54 -12.01
N GLY A 129 -5.71 0.82 -12.42
CA GLY A 129 -4.86 1.23 -13.54
C GLY A 129 -3.80 2.26 -13.19
N ALA A 130 -3.54 2.51 -11.89
CA ALA A 130 -2.41 3.34 -11.48
C ALA A 130 -1.09 2.80 -12.06
N GLU A 131 -0.18 3.72 -12.40
CA GLU A 131 1.16 3.36 -12.82
C GLU A 131 1.91 2.66 -11.69
N LYS A 132 2.69 1.64 -12.06
CA LYS A 132 3.49 0.91 -11.09
C LYS A 132 4.75 1.70 -10.78
N ASN A 133 4.92 2.09 -9.52
CA ASN A 133 6.18 2.62 -9.04
C ASN A 133 7.31 1.64 -9.35
N LYS A 134 8.36 2.11 -10.02
CA LYS A 134 9.49 1.29 -10.49
C LYS A 134 10.64 1.23 -9.51
N LEU A 135 10.47 1.65 -8.27
CA LEU A 135 11.54 1.54 -7.26
C LEU A 135 11.94 0.07 -7.08
N GLN A 136 13.09 -0.30 -7.65
CA GLN A 136 13.70 -1.62 -7.51
C GLN A 136 15.20 -1.54 -7.73
N TYR A 137 15.93 -2.49 -7.14
CA TYR A 137 17.33 -2.72 -7.46
C TYR A 137 17.43 -3.80 -8.53
N THR A 138 18.13 -3.53 -9.62
CA THR A 138 18.30 -4.47 -10.75
C THR A 138 19.78 -4.67 -11.05
N VAL A 139 20.17 -5.89 -11.38
CA VAL A 139 21.54 -6.21 -11.83
C VAL A 139 21.61 -6.08 -13.35
N THR A 140 22.55 -5.26 -13.84
CA THR A 140 22.78 -4.97 -15.26
C THR A 140 23.77 -5.95 -15.89
N SER A 141 24.03 -5.76 -17.19
CA SER A 141 25.04 -6.53 -17.93
C SER A 141 26.48 -6.28 -17.47
N ALA A 142 26.76 -5.21 -16.70
CA ALA A 142 28.08 -4.92 -16.16
C ALA A 142 28.51 -5.88 -15.03
N CYS A 143 27.63 -6.79 -14.59
CA CYS A 143 27.93 -7.73 -13.52
C CYS A 143 29.06 -8.69 -13.93
N SER A 144 30.17 -8.67 -13.16
CA SER A 144 31.29 -9.60 -13.34
C SER A 144 31.09 -10.96 -12.67
N GLY A 145 30.01 -11.15 -11.91
CA GLY A 145 29.74 -12.40 -11.20
C GLY A 145 30.53 -12.60 -9.90
N CYS A 146 31.20 -11.58 -9.36
CA CYS A 146 32.09 -11.68 -8.19
C CYS A 146 31.46 -12.17 -6.87
N GLY A 147 30.14 -12.19 -6.73
CA GLY A 147 29.46 -12.77 -5.57
C GLY A 147 29.29 -11.86 -4.34
N LEU A 148 29.99 -10.73 -4.24
CA LEU A 148 29.95 -9.85 -3.04
C LEU A 148 28.54 -9.43 -2.60
N CYS A 149 27.64 -9.21 -3.54
CA CYS A 149 26.26 -8.84 -3.24
C CYS A 149 25.47 -9.92 -2.47
N LEU A 150 25.79 -11.20 -2.66
CA LEU A 150 25.19 -12.30 -1.89
C LEU A 150 25.61 -12.23 -0.41
N GLU A 151 26.90 -11.96 -0.19
CA GLU A 151 27.59 -11.69 1.07
C GLU A 151 26.80 -10.78 2.02
N ILE A 152 26.52 -9.61 1.47
CA ILE A 152 26.03 -8.44 2.20
C ILE A 152 24.52 -8.32 2.20
N CYS A 153 23.79 -9.15 1.45
CA CYS A 153 22.34 -9.07 1.39
C CYS A 153 21.75 -9.66 2.67
N PRO A 154 21.13 -8.86 3.56
CA PRO A 154 20.62 -9.37 4.84
C PRO A 154 19.43 -10.32 4.69
N GLN A 155 18.80 -10.35 3.51
CA GLN A 155 17.71 -11.27 3.19
C GLN A 155 18.17 -12.49 2.42
N HIS A 156 19.44 -12.56 2.01
CA HIS A 156 19.94 -13.61 1.11
C HIS A 156 19.06 -13.81 -0.14
N CYS A 157 18.45 -12.71 -0.64
CA CYS A 157 17.46 -12.74 -1.72
C CYS A 157 18.08 -12.56 -3.12
N ILE A 158 19.34 -12.96 -3.29
CA ILE A 158 20.07 -12.79 -4.55
C ILE A 158 20.44 -14.17 -5.08
N GLU A 159 19.87 -14.54 -6.22
CA GLU A 159 20.24 -15.74 -6.97
C GLU A 159 21.55 -15.52 -7.72
N TRP A 160 22.34 -16.59 -7.87
CA TRP A 160 23.61 -16.54 -8.58
C TRP A 160 23.91 -17.85 -9.28
N ASN A 161 24.42 -17.76 -10.51
CA ASN A 161 24.77 -18.91 -11.34
C ASN A 161 26.28 -19.01 -11.63
N GLY A 162 27.12 -18.33 -10.85
CA GLY A 162 28.56 -18.23 -11.09
C GLY A 162 28.96 -17.15 -12.09
N LYS A 163 28.02 -16.59 -12.87
CA LYS A 163 28.29 -15.57 -13.89
C LYS A 163 27.53 -14.27 -13.65
N LYS A 164 26.27 -14.35 -13.22
CA LYS A 164 25.41 -13.19 -12.97
C LYS A 164 24.61 -13.36 -11.70
N ALA A 165 24.45 -12.26 -10.98
CA ALA A 165 23.54 -12.15 -9.86
C ALA A 165 22.14 -11.71 -10.34
N ARG A 166 21.08 -12.17 -9.68
CA ARG A 166 19.69 -11.73 -9.90
C ARG A 166 19.03 -11.48 -8.55
N ILE A 167 18.56 -10.26 -8.31
CA ILE A 167 17.84 -9.90 -7.09
C ILE A 167 16.39 -10.40 -7.23
N GLN A 168 15.88 -11.08 -6.19
CA GLN A 168 14.47 -11.43 -6.06
C GLN A 168 13.72 -10.22 -5.45
N PRO A 169 12.96 -9.45 -6.25
CA PRO A 169 12.36 -8.19 -5.80
C PRO A 169 11.36 -8.37 -4.65
N GLU A 170 10.66 -9.50 -4.60
CA GLU A 170 9.69 -9.86 -3.58
C GLU A 170 10.30 -10.11 -2.20
N HIS A 171 11.63 -10.22 -2.12
CA HIS A 171 12.37 -10.44 -0.88
C HIS A 171 13.40 -9.33 -0.61
N CYS A 172 13.54 -8.36 -1.51
CA CYS A 172 14.43 -7.24 -1.32
C CYS A 172 13.88 -6.28 -0.25
N LEU A 173 14.72 -5.71 0.61
CA LEU A 173 14.29 -4.64 1.54
C LEU A 173 14.63 -3.23 1.04
N HIS A 174 15.10 -3.12 -0.19
CA HIS A 174 15.58 -1.86 -0.77
C HIS A 174 16.69 -1.15 0.05
N CYS A 175 17.42 -1.88 0.88
CA CYS A 175 18.45 -1.32 1.77
C CYS A 175 19.68 -0.72 1.05
N GLY A 176 19.87 -0.98 -0.25
CA GLY A 176 20.95 -0.38 -1.03
C GLY A 176 22.34 -1.00 -0.87
N LEU A 177 22.56 -1.94 0.06
CA LEU A 177 23.89 -2.52 0.29
C LEU A 177 24.52 -3.14 -0.96
N CYS A 178 23.75 -3.88 -1.76
CA CYS A 178 24.24 -4.47 -3.01
C CYS A 178 24.60 -3.41 -4.07
N PHE A 179 23.92 -2.27 -4.05
CA PHE A 179 24.22 -1.13 -4.90
C PHE A 179 25.51 -0.45 -4.48
N GLU A 180 25.64 -0.09 -3.20
CA GLU A 180 26.79 0.64 -2.66
C GLU A 180 28.09 -0.16 -2.74
N ARG A 181 28.03 -1.48 -2.57
CA ARG A 181 29.22 -2.34 -2.49
C ARG A 181 29.59 -3.02 -3.80
N CYS A 182 28.84 -2.80 -4.89
CA CYS A 182 29.18 -3.43 -6.16
C CYS A 182 30.41 -2.76 -6.78
N PRO A 183 31.57 -3.44 -6.88
CA PRO A 183 32.78 -2.83 -7.44
C PRO A 183 32.65 -2.51 -8.93
N GLN A 184 31.71 -3.16 -9.63
CA GLN A 184 31.42 -2.93 -11.04
C GLN A 184 30.30 -1.92 -11.27
N GLN A 185 29.70 -1.37 -10.20
CA GLN A 185 28.50 -0.52 -10.27
C GLN A 185 27.39 -1.17 -11.10
N ALA A 186 27.32 -2.51 -11.07
CA ALA A 186 26.42 -3.28 -11.91
C ALA A 186 25.00 -3.37 -11.37
N VAL A 187 24.78 -2.96 -10.12
CA VAL A 187 23.45 -2.84 -9.54
C VAL A 187 22.98 -1.41 -9.77
N VAL A 188 21.76 -1.23 -10.25
CA VAL A 188 21.13 0.09 -10.46
C VAL A 188 19.85 0.19 -9.67
N ARG A 189 19.56 1.39 -9.16
CA ARG A 189 18.28 1.76 -8.56
C ARG A 189 17.46 2.46 -9.64
N THR A 190 16.33 1.88 -10.02
CA THR A 190 15.39 2.55 -10.93
C THR A 190 14.48 3.42 -10.09
N ASP A 191 14.70 4.74 -10.09
CA ASP A 191 13.87 5.69 -9.36
C ASP A 191 12.73 6.24 -10.24
N GLU A 192 11.66 6.70 -9.60
CA GLU A 192 10.66 7.58 -10.22
C GLU A 192 11.28 8.97 -10.44
N SER A 193 12.07 9.15 -11.50
CA SER A 193 12.40 10.49 -12.00
C SER A 193 12.91 10.43 -13.43
N GLU A 194 11.98 10.38 -14.39
CA GLU A 194 11.99 11.21 -15.61
C GLU A 194 10.56 11.66 -15.91
#